data_AF-A0A0Q8QLA1-F1
#
_entry.id   AF-A0A0Q8QLA1-F1
#
_cell.length_a   1.000
_cell.length_b   1.000
_cell.length_c   1.000
_cell.angle_alpha   90.00
_cell.angle_beta   90.00
_cell.angle_gamma   90.00
#
_symmetry.space_group_name_H-M   'P 1'
#
loop_
_entity.id
_entity.type
_entity.pdbx_description
1 polymer ?
#
loop_
_entity_poly.entity_id
_entity_poly.type
_entity_poly.pdbx_seq_one_letter_code
_entity_poly.pdbx_strand_id
1 'polypeptide(L)'
;MIPLVLPAQAEPGVPYVTRLGRDAGVRNQAQLIEESVNSAIFAGDHGLVEIEGVPANDLDGDVVLVDPDAGRVERLFRSGSNHNTLLVTERCDQLCVMCSQPPKKTHVDRFALLEQACRLADESALIGISGGEPTLYKNELFELIENVLRNRPDLRFHVLSNAQHFTDDDIDRLRQPLWGKVAWGIPLYAADPKLHDEIVGKSGAADALEAGLARLIMAGARIELRTVVVQQNVAILSTLARFVSTNLQPIEQWSIMQLEHIGFARGRWAQLYWDHGQDFSSISEAVDLAELRGIPVRLFNFPRCTVPAAYRELVVPSISDWKRQYAQACDSCTQKAECSGFFAWHPETAMGGLIPL
;
A
#
# COMPACT_ATOMS: atom_id res chain seq x y z
N MET A 1 -13.29 3.17 13.17
CA MET A 1 -12.52 2.55 12.07
C MET A 1 -13.42 2.52 10.86
N ILE A 2 -12.94 2.92 9.68
CA ILE A 2 -13.79 2.98 8.49
C ILE A 2 -13.96 1.55 7.95
N PRO A 3 -15.20 1.01 7.84
CA PRO A 3 -15.43 -0.34 7.36
C PRO A 3 -15.18 -0.42 5.84
N LEU A 4 -14.33 -1.35 5.42
CA LEU A 4 -14.05 -1.64 4.00
C LEU A 4 -14.89 -2.81 3.46
N VAL A 5 -15.38 -3.66 4.34
CA VAL A 5 -16.33 -4.73 4.00
C VAL A 5 -17.59 -4.51 4.82
N LEU A 6 -18.73 -4.49 4.15
CA LEU A 6 -20.03 -4.21 4.73
C LEU A 6 -21.01 -5.35 4.39
N PRO A 7 -21.92 -5.72 5.31
CA PRO A 7 -23.03 -6.59 4.97
C PRO A 7 -23.89 -5.95 3.88
N ALA A 8 -24.40 -6.77 2.97
CA ALA A 8 -25.28 -6.30 1.92
C ALA A 8 -26.24 -7.39 1.44
N GLN A 9 -27.40 -6.96 0.94
CA GLN A 9 -28.37 -7.80 0.28
C GLN A 9 -28.50 -7.33 -1.16
N ALA A 10 -28.16 -8.19 -2.12
CA ALA A 10 -28.24 -7.90 -3.54
C ALA A 10 -29.06 -8.98 -4.25
N GLU A 11 -29.59 -8.65 -5.43
CA GLU A 11 -30.22 -9.65 -6.28
C GLU A 11 -29.24 -10.81 -6.61
N PRO A 12 -29.70 -12.08 -6.63
CA PRO A 12 -28.83 -13.21 -6.91
C PRO A 12 -28.12 -13.07 -8.26
N GLY A 13 -26.81 -13.34 -8.28
CA GLY A 13 -26.02 -13.18 -9.50
C GLY A 13 -24.54 -13.38 -9.26
N VAL A 14 -23.76 -13.20 -10.33
CA VAL A 14 -22.29 -13.24 -10.24
C VAL A 14 -21.77 -11.95 -9.58
N PRO A 15 -20.61 -11.99 -8.90
CA PRO A 15 -19.99 -10.78 -8.37
C PRO A 15 -19.78 -9.71 -9.45
N TYR A 16 -20.03 -8.46 -9.11
CA TYR A 16 -19.94 -7.32 -10.03
C TYR A 16 -19.40 -6.08 -9.33
N VAL A 17 -18.92 -5.13 -10.13
CA VAL A 17 -18.43 -3.85 -9.62
C VAL A 17 -19.34 -2.73 -10.07
N THR A 18 -19.65 -1.81 -9.18
CA THR A 18 -20.41 -0.60 -9.51
C THR A 18 -19.90 0.60 -8.72
N ARG A 19 -20.11 1.80 -9.27
CA ARG A 19 -19.95 3.04 -8.54
C ARG A 19 -21.26 3.38 -7.85
N LEU A 20 -21.23 3.79 -6.61
CA LEU A 20 -22.40 4.25 -5.87
C LEU A 20 -22.56 5.76 -6.03
N GLY A 21 -23.79 6.25 -6.01
CA GLY A 21 -24.00 7.65 -5.69
C GLY A 21 -25.42 8.16 -5.83
N ARG A 22 -25.60 9.45 -5.57
CA ARG A 22 -26.92 10.10 -5.47
C ARG A 22 -27.45 10.64 -6.80
N ASP A 23 -26.56 10.98 -7.72
CA ASP A 23 -26.93 11.69 -8.95
C ASP A 23 -27.57 10.76 -9.99
N ALA A 24 -28.75 11.16 -10.49
CA ALA A 24 -29.43 10.42 -11.55
C ALA A 24 -28.71 10.60 -12.91
N GLY A 25 -28.62 9.52 -13.68
CA GLY A 25 -28.17 9.56 -15.08
C GLY A 25 -26.66 9.55 -15.30
N VAL A 26 -25.85 9.35 -14.25
CA VAL A 26 -24.43 9.06 -14.39
C VAL A 26 -24.25 7.62 -14.90
N ARG A 27 -23.52 7.46 -16.00
CA ARG A 27 -23.27 6.12 -16.57
C ARG A 27 -22.44 5.25 -15.62
N ASN A 28 -22.78 3.97 -15.55
CA ASN A 28 -22.10 2.96 -14.74
C ASN A 28 -22.08 3.30 -13.24
N GLN A 29 -23.12 4.00 -12.76
CA GLN A 29 -23.35 4.29 -11.35
C GLN A 29 -24.68 3.67 -10.91
N ALA A 30 -24.69 2.96 -9.79
CA ALA A 30 -25.89 2.58 -9.08
C ALA A 30 -26.41 3.77 -8.27
N GLN A 31 -27.64 4.19 -8.57
CA GLN A 31 -28.27 5.38 -8.01
C GLN A 31 -28.91 5.07 -6.66
N LEU A 32 -28.70 5.93 -5.66
CA LEU A 32 -29.41 5.87 -4.38
C LEU A 32 -30.92 6.06 -4.60
N ILE A 33 -31.71 5.09 -4.14
CA ILE A 33 -33.18 5.14 -4.22
C ILE A 33 -33.85 5.28 -2.86
N GLU A 34 -33.22 4.76 -1.80
CA GLU A 34 -33.73 4.84 -0.43
C GLU A 34 -32.55 4.88 0.56
N GLU A 35 -32.67 5.66 1.62
CA GLU A 35 -31.68 5.71 2.71
C GLU A 35 -32.36 5.69 4.07
N SER A 36 -31.73 5.00 5.02
CA SER A 36 -32.09 4.99 6.43
C SER A 36 -30.93 5.52 7.27
N VAL A 37 -31.09 5.55 8.59
CA VAL A 37 -30.02 5.98 9.51
C VAL A 37 -28.75 5.13 9.37
N ASN A 38 -28.89 3.85 8.97
CA ASN A 38 -27.78 2.90 8.95
C ASN A 38 -27.82 1.92 7.77
N SER A 39 -28.56 2.23 6.71
CA SER A 39 -28.56 1.46 5.47
C SER A 39 -28.85 2.37 4.27
N ALA A 40 -28.48 1.89 3.09
CA ALA A 40 -28.69 2.58 1.82
C ALA A 40 -29.01 1.57 0.72
N ILE A 41 -30.06 1.85 -0.06
CA ILE A 41 -30.47 1.02 -1.19
C ILE A 41 -30.12 1.73 -2.49
N PHE A 42 -29.38 1.05 -3.36
CA PHE A 42 -28.98 1.54 -4.67
C PHE A 42 -29.58 0.67 -5.78
N ALA A 43 -29.93 1.29 -6.90
CA ALA A 43 -30.41 0.62 -8.10
C ALA A 43 -29.45 0.87 -9.28
N GLY A 44 -29.03 -0.18 -9.96
CA GLY A 44 -28.15 -0.08 -11.14
C GLY A 44 -28.39 -1.19 -12.16
N ASP A 45 -27.44 -1.37 -13.08
CA ASP A 45 -27.53 -2.35 -14.16
C ASP A 45 -27.63 -3.82 -13.68
N HIS A 46 -27.24 -4.07 -12.43
CA HIS A 46 -27.27 -5.38 -11.77
C HIS A 46 -28.43 -5.54 -10.78
N GLY A 47 -29.44 -4.66 -10.84
CA GLY A 47 -30.60 -4.70 -9.94
C GLY A 47 -30.39 -3.87 -8.68
N LEU A 48 -31.09 -4.27 -7.61
CA LEU A 48 -31.02 -3.61 -6.30
C LEU A 48 -29.90 -4.17 -5.42
N VAL A 49 -29.24 -3.27 -4.68
CA VAL A 49 -28.33 -3.61 -3.58
C VAL A 49 -28.62 -2.75 -2.36
N GLU A 50 -28.93 -3.38 -1.24
CA GLU A 50 -29.00 -2.76 0.08
C GLU A 50 -27.67 -2.97 0.80
N ILE A 51 -27.05 -1.90 1.27
CA ILE A 51 -25.81 -1.92 2.05
C ILE A 51 -26.13 -1.49 3.47
N GLU A 52 -25.75 -2.31 4.45
CA GLU A 52 -26.05 -2.10 5.86
C GLU A 52 -24.81 -1.64 6.65
N GLY A 53 -25.04 -0.96 7.78
CA GLY A 53 -23.97 -0.59 8.73
C GLY A 53 -23.26 0.72 8.44
N VAL A 54 -23.74 1.49 7.46
CA VAL A 54 -23.15 2.77 7.07
C VAL A 54 -24.22 3.69 6.45
N PRO A 55 -24.21 5.01 6.72
CA PRO A 55 -25.12 5.95 6.06
C PRO A 55 -24.73 6.15 4.59
N ALA A 56 -25.72 6.44 3.73
CA ALA A 56 -25.50 6.61 2.29
C ALA A 56 -24.48 7.72 1.95
N ASN A 57 -24.37 8.75 2.78
CA ASN A 57 -23.40 9.84 2.60
C ASN A 57 -21.95 9.36 2.64
N ASP A 58 -21.65 8.31 3.40
CA ASP A 58 -20.29 7.77 3.54
C ASP A 58 -19.94 6.78 2.41
N LEU A 59 -20.91 6.49 1.53
CA LEU A 59 -20.79 5.62 0.35
C LEU A 59 -20.85 6.40 -0.97
N ASP A 60 -21.20 7.67 -0.94
CA ASP A 60 -21.41 8.46 -2.16
C ASP A 60 -20.11 8.58 -2.96
N GLY A 61 -20.17 8.19 -4.24
CA GLY A 61 -19.03 8.18 -5.14
C GLY A 61 -18.11 6.95 -5.04
N ASP A 62 -18.27 6.10 -4.04
CA ASP A 62 -17.43 4.90 -3.84
C ASP A 62 -17.59 3.90 -4.98
N VAL A 63 -16.51 3.16 -5.27
CA VAL A 63 -16.55 1.98 -6.14
C VAL A 63 -16.50 0.73 -5.27
N VAL A 64 -17.53 -0.11 -5.41
CA VAL A 64 -17.71 -1.32 -4.60
C VAL A 64 -17.73 -2.57 -5.45
N LEU A 65 -17.16 -3.66 -4.92
CA LEU A 65 -17.37 -5.02 -5.39
C LEU A 65 -18.50 -5.65 -4.60
N VAL A 66 -19.58 -6.01 -5.27
CA VAL A 66 -20.73 -6.69 -4.67
C VAL A 66 -20.56 -8.20 -4.85
N ASP A 67 -20.74 -8.94 -3.76
CA ASP A 67 -20.69 -10.40 -3.71
C ASP A 67 -22.06 -10.89 -3.18
N PRO A 68 -23.06 -11.12 -4.07
CA PRO A 68 -24.41 -11.46 -3.67
C PRO A 68 -24.48 -12.75 -2.84
N ASP A 69 -23.74 -13.78 -3.23
CA ASP A 69 -23.72 -15.08 -2.56
C ASP A 69 -23.11 -15.01 -1.16
N ALA A 70 -22.10 -14.14 -0.97
CA ALA A 70 -21.52 -13.91 0.35
C ALA A 70 -22.29 -12.88 1.20
N GLY A 71 -23.30 -12.22 0.65
CA GLY A 71 -24.11 -11.21 1.35
C GLY A 71 -23.28 -10.00 1.82
N ARG A 72 -22.36 -9.51 0.97
CA ARG A 72 -21.45 -8.41 1.33
C ARG A 72 -21.05 -7.54 0.15
N VAL A 73 -20.59 -6.34 0.47
CA VAL A 73 -19.84 -5.47 -0.43
C VAL A 73 -18.43 -5.20 0.11
N GLU A 74 -17.48 -5.08 -0.80
CA GLU A 74 -16.11 -4.62 -0.53
C GLU A 74 -15.91 -3.25 -1.19
N ARG A 75 -15.59 -2.23 -0.39
CA ARG A 75 -15.26 -0.88 -0.86
C ARG A 75 -13.86 -0.88 -1.46
N LEU A 76 -13.77 -1.08 -2.77
CA LEU A 76 -12.50 -1.11 -3.50
C LEU A 76 -11.86 0.27 -3.56
N PHE A 77 -12.65 1.29 -3.92
CA PHE A 77 -12.21 2.69 -3.93
C PHE A 77 -13.18 3.55 -3.14
N ARG A 78 -12.64 4.29 -2.18
CA ARG A 78 -13.39 5.30 -1.47
C ARG A 78 -13.22 6.64 -2.17
N SER A 79 -14.32 7.34 -2.42
CA SER A 79 -14.25 8.63 -3.08
C SER A 79 -13.50 9.65 -2.21
N GLY A 80 -12.66 10.47 -2.82
CA GLY A 80 -11.82 11.46 -2.12
C GLY A 80 -10.70 10.87 -1.25
N SER A 81 -10.57 9.54 -1.16
CA SER A 81 -9.46 8.89 -0.44
C SER A 81 -8.20 8.88 -1.30
N ASN A 82 -7.10 9.39 -0.75
CA ASN A 82 -5.76 9.26 -1.35
C ASN A 82 -5.13 7.87 -1.13
N HIS A 83 -5.81 6.97 -0.41
CA HIS A 83 -5.32 5.67 -0.01
C HIS A 83 -6.24 4.56 -0.51
N ASN A 84 -6.20 4.32 -1.81
CA ASN A 84 -7.00 3.31 -2.49
C ASN A 84 -6.05 2.24 -3.05
N THR A 85 -6.05 1.05 -2.42
CA THR A 85 -5.14 -0.05 -2.75
C THR A 85 -5.93 -1.32 -3.00
N LEU A 86 -5.71 -1.94 -4.17
CA LEU A 86 -6.30 -3.22 -4.55
C LEU A 86 -5.43 -4.38 -4.05
N LEU A 87 -6.09 -5.38 -3.45
CA LEU A 87 -5.46 -6.64 -3.09
C LEU A 87 -5.66 -7.65 -4.23
N VAL A 88 -4.62 -7.88 -5.04
CA VAL A 88 -4.73 -8.77 -6.22
C VAL A 88 -4.49 -10.24 -5.90
N THR A 89 -3.74 -10.54 -4.84
CA THR A 89 -3.48 -11.91 -4.40
C THR A 89 -3.02 -11.96 -2.96
N GLU A 90 -3.30 -13.06 -2.27
CA GLU A 90 -2.77 -13.34 -0.93
C GLU A 90 -1.64 -14.37 -0.94
N ARG A 91 -1.30 -14.92 -2.12
CA ARG A 91 -0.13 -15.79 -2.28
C ARG A 91 1.12 -14.94 -2.32
N CYS A 92 2.15 -15.38 -1.61
CA CYS A 92 3.49 -14.82 -1.66
C CYS A 92 4.48 -15.97 -1.69
N ASP A 93 5.63 -15.74 -2.31
CA ASP A 93 6.74 -16.68 -2.33
C ASP A 93 7.83 -16.31 -1.29
N GLN A 94 7.60 -15.30 -0.45
CA GLN A 94 8.42 -14.92 0.71
C GLN A 94 7.64 -15.08 2.02
N LEU A 95 8.37 -15.18 3.15
CA LEU A 95 7.83 -15.33 4.51
C LEU A 95 8.47 -14.31 5.45
N CYS A 96 8.40 -13.03 5.05
CA CYS A 96 9.06 -11.93 5.75
C CYS A 96 8.72 -11.91 7.24
N VAL A 97 9.72 -11.72 8.09
CA VAL A 97 9.56 -11.82 9.55
C VAL A 97 8.54 -10.83 10.12
N MET A 98 8.37 -9.71 9.43
CA MET A 98 7.46 -8.61 9.74
C MET A 98 6.17 -8.59 8.91
N CYS A 99 5.89 -9.64 8.13
CA CYS A 99 4.79 -9.62 7.15
C CYS A 99 3.45 -9.23 7.80
N SER A 100 2.87 -8.12 7.33
CA SER A 100 1.59 -7.59 7.81
C SER A 100 0.41 -8.42 7.31
N GLN A 101 0.57 -9.10 6.17
CA GLN A 101 -0.40 -9.99 5.57
C GLN A 101 0.22 -11.37 5.29
N PRO A 102 0.30 -12.24 6.33
CA PRO A 102 0.82 -13.60 6.20
C PRO A 102 0.24 -14.33 4.96
N PRO A 103 1.09 -14.97 4.13
CA PRO A 103 0.62 -15.53 2.86
C PRO A 103 -0.41 -16.64 3.04
N LYS A 104 -1.40 -16.67 2.16
CA LYS A 104 -2.35 -17.77 2.02
C LYS A 104 -1.97 -18.66 0.85
N LYS A 105 -2.38 -19.93 0.90
CA LYS A 105 -2.15 -20.89 -0.19
C LYS A 105 -3.11 -20.69 -1.36
N THR A 106 -4.28 -20.12 -1.10
CA THR A 106 -5.35 -19.92 -2.07
C THR A 106 -5.22 -18.56 -2.74
N HIS A 107 -5.59 -18.51 -4.02
CA HIS A 107 -5.79 -17.29 -4.78
C HIS A 107 -7.21 -17.32 -5.35
N VAL A 108 -7.90 -16.19 -5.28
CA VAL A 108 -9.17 -15.97 -5.94
C VAL A 108 -8.89 -14.97 -7.04
N ASP A 109 -9.06 -15.39 -8.28
CA ASP A 109 -8.88 -14.50 -9.43
C ASP A 109 -10.01 -13.47 -9.45
N ARG A 110 -9.64 -12.20 -9.38
CA ARG A 110 -10.54 -11.04 -9.46
C ARG A 110 -10.07 -10.02 -10.48
N PHE A 111 -9.08 -10.33 -11.33
CA PHE A 111 -8.43 -9.33 -12.19
C PHE A 111 -9.44 -8.59 -13.09
N ALA A 112 -10.41 -9.29 -13.66
CA ALA A 112 -11.47 -8.68 -14.47
C ALA A 112 -12.31 -7.67 -13.66
N LEU A 113 -12.70 -8.01 -12.44
CA LEU A 113 -13.47 -7.13 -11.55
C LEU A 113 -12.63 -5.92 -11.10
N LEU A 114 -11.36 -6.15 -10.78
CA LEU A 114 -10.43 -5.08 -10.41
C LEU A 114 -10.15 -4.13 -11.58
N GLU A 115 -10.05 -4.64 -12.82
CA GLU A 115 -9.96 -3.80 -14.02
C GLU A 115 -11.20 -2.92 -14.19
N GLN A 116 -12.40 -3.50 -14.01
CA GLN A 116 -13.65 -2.74 -14.04
C GLN A 116 -13.69 -1.66 -12.96
N ALA A 117 -13.26 -1.98 -11.74
CA ALA A 117 -13.17 -1.00 -10.66
C ALA A 117 -12.27 0.17 -11.05
N CYS A 118 -11.07 -0.11 -11.58
CA CYS A 118 -10.13 0.92 -12.02
C CYS A 118 -10.75 1.88 -13.05
N ARG A 119 -11.61 1.38 -13.95
CA ARG A 119 -12.31 2.22 -14.94
C ARG A 119 -13.30 3.19 -14.29
N LEU A 120 -13.86 2.83 -13.13
CA LEU A 120 -14.81 3.62 -12.35
C LEU A 120 -14.16 4.53 -11.30
N ALA A 121 -12.85 4.43 -11.10
CA ALA A 121 -12.11 5.24 -10.14
C ALA A 121 -12.21 6.75 -10.46
N ASP A 122 -12.04 7.57 -9.41
CA ASP A 122 -11.98 9.03 -9.52
C ASP A 122 -10.94 9.51 -10.54
N GLU A 123 -11.17 10.70 -11.08
CA GLU A 123 -10.26 11.31 -12.06
C GLU A 123 -8.85 11.50 -11.47
N SER A 124 -7.83 11.19 -12.27
CA SER A 124 -6.41 11.35 -11.90
C SER A 124 -5.96 10.59 -10.64
N ALA A 125 -6.74 9.59 -10.20
CA ALA A 125 -6.45 8.80 -9.02
C ALA A 125 -5.11 8.03 -9.13
N LEU A 126 -4.45 7.88 -7.98
CA LEU A 126 -3.32 6.96 -7.80
C LEU A 126 -3.85 5.68 -7.16
N ILE A 127 -3.74 4.57 -7.88
CA ILE A 127 -4.22 3.26 -7.43
C ILE A 127 -3.03 2.42 -6.95
N GLY A 128 -3.07 2.03 -5.68
CA GLY A 128 -2.15 1.05 -5.13
C GLY A 128 -2.50 -0.36 -5.60
N ILE A 129 -1.51 -1.18 -5.91
CA ILE A 129 -1.64 -2.62 -6.08
C ILE A 129 -0.74 -3.29 -5.05
N SER A 130 -1.34 -4.12 -4.22
CA SER A 130 -0.68 -4.86 -3.14
C SER A 130 -1.16 -6.31 -3.12
N GLY A 131 -0.54 -7.11 -2.27
CA GLY A 131 -0.85 -8.52 -2.13
C GLY A 131 0.16 -9.22 -1.24
N GLY A 132 0.19 -10.54 -1.36
CA GLY A 132 1.40 -11.30 -1.07
C GLY A 132 2.50 -10.91 -2.05
N GLU A 133 2.54 -11.52 -3.24
CA GLU A 133 3.39 -11.10 -4.35
C GLU A 133 2.57 -10.98 -5.65
N PRO A 134 2.22 -9.75 -6.09
CA PRO A 134 1.44 -9.53 -7.30
C PRO A 134 2.05 -10.13 -8.57
N THR A 135 3.37 -10.14 -8.72
CA THR A 135 4.03 -10.67 -9.93
C THR A 135 4.06 -12.19 -10.02
N LEU A 136 3.50 -12.93 -9.06
CA LEU A 136 3.14 -14.34 -9.25
C LEU A 136 2.07 -14.53 -10.34
N TYR A 137 1.28 -13.48 -10.59
CA TYR A 137 0.24 -13.38 -11.62
C TYR A 137 0.59 -12.26 -12.60
N LYS A 138 1.85 -12.25 -13.05
CA LYS A 138 2.46 -11.13 -13.80
C LYS A 138 1.70 -10.78 -15.08
N ASN A 139 1.23 -11.78 -15.82
CA ASN A 139 0.55 -11.53 -17.09
C ASN A 139 -0.79 -10.85 -16.86
N GLU A 140 -1.60 -11.37 -15.94
CA GLU A 140 -2.89 -10.84 -15.55
C GLU A 140 -2.75 -9.42 -14.97
N LEU A 141 -1.73 -9.20 -14.14
CA LEU A 141 -1.40 -7.88 -13.60
C LEU A 141 -1.03 -6.89 -14.72
N PHE A 142 -0.16 -7.28 -15.65
CA PHE A 142 0.25 -6.38 -16.72
C PHE A 142 -0.88 -6.09 -17.69
N GLU A 143 -1.70 -7.10 -18.03
CA GLU A 143 -2.89 -6.93 -18.86
C GLU A 143 -3.90 -5.97 -18.21
N LEU A 144 -4.17 -6.13 -16.91
CA LEU A 144 -5.03 -5.20 -16.17
C LEU A 144 -4.51 -3.76 -16.27
N ILE A 145 -3.23 -3.53 -15.94
CA ILE A 145 -2.65 -2.18 -15.93
C ILE A 145 -2.68 -1.57 -17.33
N GLU A 146 -2.28 -2.33 -18.35
CA GLU A 146 -2.26 -1.87 -19.73
C GLU A 146 -3.67 -1.54 -20.25
N ASN A 147 -4.64 -2.41 -19.99
CA ASN A 147 -6.03 -2.19 -20.39
C ASN A 147 -6.60 -0.95 -19.70
N VAL A 148 -6.36 -0.77 -18.41
CA VAL A 148 -6.78 0.44 -17.69
C VAL A 148 -6.13 1.66 -18.29
N LEU A 149 -4.80 1.72 -18.40
CA LEU A 149 -4.08 2.93 -18.84
C LEU A 149 -4.36 3.30 -20.31
N ARG A 150 -4.69 2.33 -21.17
CA ARG A 150 -5.18 2.62 -22.54
C ARG A 150 -6.53 3.35 -22.55
N ASN A 151 -7.39 3.10 -21.56
CA ASN A 151 -8.73 3.70 -21.45
C ASN A 151 -8.78 4.92 -20.50
N ARG A 152 -7.87 4.97 -19.52
CA ARG A 152 -7.80 5.95 -18.44
C ARG A 152 -6.35 6.44 -18.28
N PRO A 153 -5.81 7.21 -19.25
CA PRO A 153 -4.43 7.69 -19.22
C PRO A 153 -4.16 8.75 -18.13
N ASP A 154 -5.21 9.25 -17.49
CA ASP A 154 -5.18 10.13 -16.32
C ASP A 154 -4.72 9.41 -15.05
N LEU A 155 -5.00 8.09 -14.94
CA LEU A 155 -4.69 7.29 -13.77
C LEU A 155 -3.18 7.00 -13.65
N ARG A 156 -2.78 6.67 -12.42
CA ARG A 156 -1.43 6.21 -12.08
C ARG A 156 -1.51 4.99 -11.18
N PHE A 157 -0.47 4.16 -11.23
CA PHE A 157 -0.36 2.98 -10.37
C PHE A 157 0.87 3.05 -9.48
N HIS A 158 0.73 2.53 -8.26
CA HIS A 158 1.83 2.19 -7.38
C HIS A 158 1.75 0.70 -7.06
N VAL A 159 2.69 -0.10 -7.52
CA VAL A 159 2.65 -1.56 -7.42
C VAL A 159 3.72 -2.04 -6.45
N LEU A 160 3.29 -2.73 -5.38
CA LEU A 160 4.21 -3.40 -4.47
C LEU A 160 4.61 -4.75 -5.06
N SER A 161 5.92 -5.02 -5.11
CA SER A 161 6.45 -6.30 -5.56
C SER A 161 7.82 -6.55 -4.94
N ASN A 162 8.16 -7.80 -4.68
CA ASN A 162 9.50 -8.25 -4.29
C ASN A 162 10.49 -8.35 -5.47
N ALA A 163 10.05 -7.99 -6.68
CA ALA A 163 10.81 -7.95 -7.93
C ALA A 163 11.43 -9.27 -8.41
N GLN A 164 11.16 -10.41 -7.79
CA GLN A 164 11.83 -11.67 -8.14
C GLN A 164 11.38 -12.26 -9.49
N HIS A 165 10.23 -11.84 -10.01
CA HIS A 165 9.61 -12.45 -11.19
C HIS A 165 9.80 -11.66 -12.49
N PHE A 166 10.61 -10.60 -12.48
CA PHE A 166 10.97 -9.88 -13.70
C PHE A 166 12.00 -10.66 -14.51
N THR A 167 11.76 -10.80 -15.81
CA THR A 167 12.59 -11.50 -16.79
C THR A 167 13.04 -10.55 -17.90
N ASP A 168 14.00 -10.98 -18.74
CA ASP A 168 14.53 -10.13 -19.81
C ASP A 168 13.44 -9.76 -20.83
N ASP A 169 12.49 -10.67 -21.07
CA ASP A 169 11.32 -10.45 -21.93
C ASP A 169 10.39 -9.31 -21.44
N ASP A 170 10.44 -8.95 -20.16
CA ASP A 170 9.62 -7.86 -19.62
C ASP A 170 10.19 -6.48 -19.95
N ILE A 171 11.49 -6.38 -20.26
CA ILE A 171 12.20 -5.10 -20.36
C ILE A 171 11.57 -4.22 -21.45
N ASP A 172 11.37 -4.78 -22.65
CA ASP A 172 10.81 -4.02 -23.77
C ASP A 172 9.33 -3.69 -23.56
N ARG A 173 8.59 -4.58 -22.86
CA ARG A 173 7.21 -4.34 -22.48
C ARG A 173 7.10 -3.16 -21.50
N LEU A 174 7.92 -3.17 -20.45
CA LEU A 174 7.95 -2.14 -19.40
C LEU A 174 8.58 -0.82 -19.85
N ARG A 175 9.32 -0.80 -20.96
CA ARG A 175 9.86 0.44 -21.56
C ARG A 175 8.79 1.27 -22.28
N GLN A 176 7.62 0.70 -22.57
CA GLN A 176 6.57 1.42 -23.31
C GLN A 176 6.10 2.67 -22.52
N PRO A 177 5.75 3.80 -23.19
CA PRO A 177 5.45 5.06 -22.53
C PRO A 177 4.36 5.00 -21.44
N LEU A 178 3.38 4.10 -21.59
CA LEU A 178 2.31 3.94 -20.59
C LEU A 178 2.85 3.56 -19.20
N TRP A 179 3.94 2.78 -19.15
CA TRP A 179 4.54 2.32 -17.90
C TRP A 179 5.22 3.44 -17.11
N GLY A 180 5.44 4.62 -17.72
CA GLY A 180 5.81 5.83 -16.99
C GLY A 180 4.76 6.29 -15.97
N LYS A 181 3.54 5.77 -16.04
CA LYS A 181 2.46 5.99 -15.05
C LYS A 181 2.50 5.01 -13.88
N VAL A 182 3.44 4.07 -13.87
CA VAL A 182 3.54 3.00 -12.87
C VAL A 182 4.83 3.16 -12.09
N ALA A 183 4.71 3.27 -10.76
CA ALA A 183 5.84 3.21 -9.83
C ALA A 183 5.86 1.86 -9.12
N TRP A 184 7.04 1.25 -9.01
CA TRP A 184 7.25 -0.04 -8.38
C TRP A 184 7.84 0.14 -6.99
N GLY A 185 7.08 -0.21 -5.95
CA GLY A 185 7.54 -0.23 -4.57
C GLY A 185 8.26 -1.54 -4.26
N ILE A 186 9.59 -1.51 -4.27
CA ILE A 186 10.45 -2.68 -4.15
C ILE A 186 11.11 -2.74 -2.77
N PRO A 187 10.93 -3.82 -1.99
CA PRO A 187 11.55 -3.96 -0.68
C PRO A 187 13.04 -4.30 -0.81
N LEU A 188 13.88 -3.65 -0.01
CA LEU A 188 15.30 -4.01 0.17
C LEU A 188 15.66 -3.81 1.65
N TYR A 189 16.03 -4.90 2.33
CA TYR A 189 16.21 -4.90 3.79
C TYR A 189 17.66 -4.89 4.28
N ALA A 190 18.62 -5.30 3.45
CA ALA A 190 20.03 -5.29 3.76
C ALA A 190 20.87 -5.33 2.48
N ALA A 191 22.10 -4.81 2.53
CA ALA A 191 23.09 -4.98 1.47
C ALA A 191 23.81 -6.34 1.54
N ASP A 192 23.78 -6.99 2.71
CA ASP A 192 24.25 -8.36 2.87
C ASP A 192 23.15 -9.34 2.42
N PRO A 193 23.40 -10.17 1.39
CA PRO A 193 22.39 -11.08 0.83
C PRO A 193 21.82 -12.06 1.87
N LYS A 194 22.66 -12.54 2.78
CA LYS A 194 22.24 -13.51 3.79
C LYS A 194 21.27 -12.89 4.79
N LEU A 195 21.59 -11.69 5.31
CA LEU A 195 20.70 -10.95 6.20
C LEU A 195 19.38 -10.59 5.51
N HIS A 196 19.43 -10.20 4.23
CA HIS A 196 18.22 -9.95 3.45
C HIS A 196 17.33 -11.20 3.39
N ASP A 197 17.90 -12.33 3.00
CA ASP A 197 17.22 -13.63 2.91
C ASP A 197 16.64 -14.10 4.25
N GLU A 198 17.36 -13.88 5.35
CA GLU A 198 16.90 -14.14 6.71
C GLU A 198 15.65 -13.30 7.06
N ILE A 199 15.65 -12.01 6.72
CA ILE A 199 14.53 -11.11 6.97
C ILE A 199 13.31 -11.50 6.13
N VAL A 200 13.49 -11.88 4.86
CA VAL A 200 12.38 -12.27 3.97
C VAL A 200 11.99 -13.75 4.08
N GLY A 201 12.74 -14.54 4.85
CA GLY A 201 12.47 -15.96 5.09
C GLY A 201 12.61 -16.83 3.85
N LYS A 202 13.50 -16.48 2.91
CA LYS A 202 13.73 -17.20 1.65
C LYS A 202 15.19 -17.10 1.23
N SER A 203 15.85 -18.26 1.09
CA SER A 203 17.21 -18.34 0.52
C SER A 203 17.20 -18.01 -0.98
N GLY A 204 18.20 -17.25 -1.42
CA GLY A 204 18.35 -16.77 -2.81
C GLY A 204 17.43 -15.60 -3.17
N ALA A 205 16.73 -15.00 -2.19
CA ALA A 205 15.80 -13.90 -2.46
C ALA A 205 16.53 -12.61 -2.82
N ALA A 206 17.69 -12.34 -2.20
CA ALA A 206 18.55 -11.22 -2.51
C ALA A 206 19.04 -11.27 -3.96
N ASP A 207 19.59 -12.41 -4.41
CA ASP A 207 20.07 -12.58 -5.79
C ASP A 207 18.93 -12.39 -6.80
N ALA A 208 17.74 -12.95 -6.51
CA ALA A 208 16.56 -12.78 -7.35
C ALA A 208 16.06 -11.32 -7.38
N LEU A 209 16.08 -10.63 -6.24
CA LEU A 209 15.74 -9.21 -6.12
C LEU A 209 16.71 -8.34 -6.92
N GLU A 210 18.02 -8.55 -6.78
CA GLU A 210 19.04 -7.79 -7.53
C GLU A 210 18.88 -7.98 -9.03
N ALA A 211 18.66 -9.22 -9.47
CA ALA A 211 18.43 -9.53 -10.87
C ALA A 211 17.12 -8.88 -11.39
N GLY A 212 16.07 -8.82 -10.57
CA GLY A 212 14.82 -8.14 -10.87
C GLY A 212 14.95 -6.62 -10.95
N LEU A 213 15.65 -6.02 -9.98
CA LEU A 213 15.96 -4.59 -9.96
C LEU A 213 16.76 -4.18 -11.19
N ALA A 214 17.76 -4.97 -11.60
CA ALA A 214 18.52 -4.70 -12.81
C ALA A 214 17.62 -4.62 -14.05
N ARG A 215 16.61 -5.50 -14.16
CA ARG A 215 15.65 -5.50 -15.28
C ARG A 215 14.71 -4.31 -15.24
N LEU A 216 14.19 -3.96 -14.07
CA LEU A 216 13.39 -2.74 -13.87
C LEU A 216 14.19 -1.49 -14.26
N ILE A 217 15.45 -1.40 -13.85
CA ILE A 217 16.36 -0.31 -14.20
C ILE A 217 16.61 -0.27 -15.72
N MET A 218 16.90 -1.40 -16.36
CA MET A 218 17.10 -1.49 -17.82
C MET A 218 15.83 -1.15 -18.63
N ALA A 219 14.65 -1.35 -18.04
CA ALA A 219 13.38 -0.94 -18.62
C ALA A 219 13.10 0.57 -18.47
N GLY A 220 13.87 1.28 -17.63
CA GLY A 220 13.58 2.66 -17.25
C GLY A 220 12.35 2.78 -16.35
N ALA A 221 12.05 1.73 -15.59
CA ALA A 221 10.92 1.72 -14.67
C ALA A 221 11.13 2.73 -13.53
N ARG A 222 10.03 3.28 -13.04
CA ARG A 222 10.02 4.17 -11.87
C ARG A 222 10.06 3.31 -10.62
N ILE A 223 11.13 3.41 -9.82
CA ILE A 223 11.36 2.54 -8.67
C ILE A 223 11.32 3.37 -7.38
N GLU A 224 10.49 2.96 -6.44
CA GLU A 224 10.59 3.34 -5.04
C GLU A 224 11.21 2.18 -4.27
N LEU A 225 12.35 2.40 -3.62
CA LEU A 225 12.86 1.44 -2.65
C LEU A 225 12.13 1.56 -1.33
N ARG A 226 11.92 0.45 -0.65
CA ARG A 226 11.19 0.38 0.62
C ARG A 226 11.98 -0.44 1.63
N THR A 227 12.15 0.07 2.83
CA THR A 227 12.83 -0.65 3.91
C THR A 227 12.04 -0.50 5.19
N VAL A 228 11.48 -1.60 5.68
CA VAL A 228 10.92 -1.63 7.04
C VAL A 228 12.07 -1.76 8.02
N VAL A 229 12.15 -0.84 8.98
CA VAL A 229 13.13 -0.87 10.05
C VAL A 229 12.75 -1.95 11.04
N VAL A 230 13.68 -2.86 11.28
CA VAL A 230 13.60 -3.91 12.31
C VAL A 230 14.92 -4.00 13.05
N GLN A 231 14.93 -4.59 14.24
CA GLN A 231 16.16 -4.74 15.05
C GLN A 231 17.31 -5.39 14.26
N GLN A 232 17.01 -6.30 13.33
CA GLN A 232 18.02 -6.98 12.52
C GLN A 232 18.74 -6.07 11.51
N ASN A 233 18.09 -5.00 11.02
CA ASN A 233 18.66 -4.16 9.96
C ASN A 233 19.01 -2.74 10.40
N VAL A 234 18.50 -2.25 11.52
CA VAL A 234 18.65 -0.85 11.92
C VAL A 234 20.12 -0.41 12.02
N ALA A 235 20.97 -1.25 12.62
CA ALA A 235 22.40 -0.95 12.80
C ALA A 235 23.19 -0.95 11.49
N ILE A 236 22.65 -1.53 10.41
CA ILE A 236 23.31 -1.61 9.10
C ILE A 236 22.67 -0.69 8.05
N LEU A 237 21.73 0.18 8.43
CA LEU A 237 21.05 1.09 7.50
C LEU A 237 22.03 2.02 6.79
N SER A 238 23.11 2.48 7.44
CA SER A 238 24.12 3.31 6.76
C SER A 238 24.91 2.53 5.71
N THR A 239 25.15 1.23 5.92
CA THR A 239 25.74 0.34 4.92
C THR A 239 24.77 0.11 3.77
N LEU A 240 23.48 -0.07 4.05
CA LEU A 240 22.45 -0.16 3.03
C LEU A 240 22.35 1.14 2.23
N ALA A 241 22.39 2.30 2.87
CA ALA A 241 22.40 3.60 2.21
C ALA A 241 23.58 3.74 1.23
N ARG A 242 24.78 3.28 1.62
CA ARG A 242 25.96 3.24 0.73
C ARG A 242 25.74 2.33 -0.46
N PHE A 243 25.16 1.15 -0.25
CA PHE A 243 24.84 0.21 -1.32
C PHE A 243 23.84 0.81 -2.32
N VAL A 244 22.72 1.35 -1.82
CA VAL A 244 21.68 1.99 -2.66
C VAL A 244 22.29 3.15 -3.46
N SER A 245 23.05 4.02 -2.80
CA SER A 245 23.69 5.19 -3.40
C SER A 245 24.76 4.87 -4.45
N THR A 246 25.29 3.66 -4.45
CA THR A 246 26.36 3.26 -5.38
C THR A 246 25.82 2.42 -6.53
N ASN A 247 24.80 1.59 -6.27
CA ASN A 247 24.37 0.55 -7.20
C ASN A 247 22.98 0.80 -7.82
N LEU A 248 22.13 1.62 -7.20
CA LEU A 248 20.69 1.71 -7.54
C LEU A 248 20.25 3.15 -7.92
N GLN A 249 21.12 3.97 -8.49
CA GLN A 249 20.89 5.42 -8.62
C GLN A 249 19.79 5.97 -9.54
N PRO A 250 18.99 5.22 -10.35
CA PRO A 250 17.80 5.83 -10.94
C PRO A 250 16.52 5.64 -10.11
N ILE A 251 16.60 5.24 -8.83
CA ILE A 251 15.40 5.18 -7.96
C ILE A 251 14.82 6.57 -7.73
N GLU A 252 13.50 6.67 -7.66
CA GLU A 252 12.79 7.94 -7.44
C GLU A 252 12.84 8.39 -5.99
N GLN A 253 12.77 7.43 -5.07
CA GLN A 253 12.83 7.66 -3.63
C GLN A 253 13.21 6.39 -2.88
N TRP A 254 13.70 6.57 -1.66
CA TRP A 254 13.84 5.52 -0.67
C TRP A 254 12.93 5.79 0.53
N SER A 255 11.90 4.95 0.67
CA SER A 255 10.93 4.99 1.77
C SER A 255 11.41 4.11 2.92
N ILE A 256 11.89 4.73 4.00
CA ILE A 256 12.21 4.06 5.25
C ILE A 256 10.95 4.04 6.11
N MET A 257 10.54 2.87 6.58
CA MET A 257 9.24 2.65 7.19
C MET A 257 9.39 2.08 8.60
N GLN A 258 8.65 2.61 9.58
CA GLN A 258 8.52 1.96 10.88
C GLN A 258 7.53 0.78 10.82
N LEU A 259 7.78 -0.23 11.66
CA LEU A 259 7.09 -1.50 11.76
C LEU A 259 5.63 -1.37 12.21
N GLU A 260 4.72 -2.02 11.50
CA GLU A 260 3.29 -2.13 11.83
C GLU A 260 3.04 -3.35 12.75
N HIS A 261 2.28 -3.20 13.84
CA HIS A 261 2.00 -4.29 14.79
C HIS A 261 0.87 -5.21 14.31
N ILE A 262 1.04 -5.85 13.16
CA ILE A 262 0.04 -6.76 12.56
C ILE A 262 0.71 -8.00 11.96
N GLY A 263 -0.09 -9.00 11.56
CA GLY A 263 0.42 -10.22 10.93
C GLY A 263 1.45 -10.95 11.79
N PHE A 264 2.56 -11.36 11.19
CA PHE A 264 3.66 -12.04 11.91
C PHE A 264 4.37 -11.13 12.91
N ALA A 265 4.38 -9.81 12.69
CA ALA A 265 5.05 -8.88 13.59
C ALA A 265 4.44 -8.88 15.00
N ARG A 266 3.12 -9.15 15.14
CA ARG A 266 2.45 -9.26 16.46
C ARG A 266 3.10 -10.30 17.36
N GLY A 267 3.37 -11.49 16.82
CA GLY A 267 3.99 -12.57 17.58
C GLY A 267 5.50 -12.41 17.81
N ARG A 268 6.11 -11.40 17.17
CA ARG A 268 7.57 -11.19 17.15
C ARG A 268 7.97 -9.77 17.54
N TRP A 269 7.05 -8.98 18.10
CA TRP A 269 7.22 -7.54 18.28
C TRP A 269 8.49 -7.19 19.07
N ALA A 270 8.73 -7.85 20.20
CA ALA A 270 9.91 -7.60 21.03
C ALA A 270 11.25 -7.91 20.32
N GLN A 271 11.24 -8.78 19.31
CA GLN A 271 12.42 -9.17 18.54
C GLN A 271 12.62 -8.30 17.29
N LEU A 272 11.58 -7.60 16.83
CA LEU A 272 11.57 -6.88 15.57
C LEU A 272 11.51 -5.36 15.76
N TYR A 273 10.72 -4.87 16.72
CA TYR A 273 10.46 -3.46 16.87
C TYR A 273 11.69 -2.70 17.35
N TRP A 274 12.03 -1.63 16.65
CA TRP A 274 13.05 -0.67 17.06
C TRP A 274 12.37 0.61 17.53
N ASP A 275 12.61 1.00 18.79
CA ASP A 275 12.11 2.25 19.33
C ASP A 275 12.99 3.43 18.88
N HIS A 276 12.64 3.99 17.72
CA HIS A 276 13.35 5.11 17.12
C HIS A 276 13.24 6.41 17.93
N GLY A 277 12.30 6.49 18.89
CA GLY A 277 12.19 7.63 19.80
C GLY A 277 13.29 7.64 20.86
N GLN A 278 13.86 6.48 21.18
CA GLN A 278 15.01 6.36 22.08
C GLN A 278 16.34 6.53 21.34
N ASP A 279 16.45 5.99 20.13
CA ASP A 279 17.65 6.11 19.31
C ASP A 279 17.29 6.20 17.81
N PHE A 280 17.59 7.36 17.24
CA PHE A 280 17.39 7.66 15.82
C PHE A 280 18.71 7.66 15.02
N SER A 281 19.86 7.43 15.67
CA SER A 281 21.19 7.68 15.11
C SER A 281 21.46 6.96 13.79
N SER A 282 21.21 5.64 13.75
CA SER A 282 21.41 4.83 12.54
C SER A 282 20.47 5.21 11.40
N ILE A 283 19.25 5.67 11.71
CA ILE A 283 18.29 6.15 10.71
C ILE A 283 18.77 7.49 10.16
N SER A 284 19.17 8.44 11.00
CA SER A 284 19.74 9.72 10.56
C SER A 284 20.99 9.56 9.71
N GLU A 285 21.92 8.67 10.10
CA GLU A 285 23.15 8.45 9.31
C GLU A 285 22.82 7.92 7.90
N ALA A 286 21.85 7.01 7.80
CA ALA A 286 21.40 6.48 6.52
C ALA A 286 20.69 7.55 5.66
N VAL A 287 19.84 8.37 6.29
CA VAL A 287 19.16 9.50 5.64
C VAL A 287 20.18 10.50 5.10
N ASP A 288 21.07 11.00 5.96
CA ASP A 288 22.08 12.01 5.60
C ASP A 288 22.95 11.52 4.44
N LEU A 289 23.36 10.24 4.48
CA LEU A 289 24.19 9.66 3.43
C LEU A 289 23.43 9.53 2.10
N ALA A 290 22.17 9.11 2.13
CA ALA A 290 21.34 8.99 0.93
C ALA A 290 21.05 10.37 0.31
N GLU A 291 20.66 11.36 1.12
CA GLU A 291 20.35 12.72 0.64
C GLU A 291 21.60 13.42 0.08
N LEU A 292 22.76 13.25 0.73
CA LEU A 292 24.04 13.76 0.22
C LEU A 292 24.39 13.18 -1.17
N ARG A 293 23.91 11.97 -1.46
CA ARG A 293 24.09 11.28 -2.76
C ARG A 293 22.93 11.50 -3.72
N GLY A 294 22.01 12.42 -3.40
CA GLY A 294 20.91 12.82 -4.25
C GLY A 294 19.75 11.83 -4.31
N ILE A 295 19.66 10.88 -3.38
CA ILE A 295 18.51 9.97 -3.26
C ILE A 295 17.49 10.60 -2.31
N PRO A 296 16.27 10.94 -2.79
CA PRO A 296 15.22 11.44 -1.92
C PRO A 296 14.81 10.38 -0.89
N VAL A 297 14.78 10.74 0.39
CA VAL A 297 14.31 9.87 1.46
C VAL A 297 12.97 10.32 2.00
N ARG A 298 12.12 9.36 2.39
CA ARG A 298 10.84 9.61 3.05
C ARG A 298 10.68 8.67 4.24
N LEU A 299 10.16 9.20 5.35
CA LEU A 299 9.93 8.47 6.59
C LEU A 299 8.44 8.12 6.72
N PHE A 300 8.12 6.84 6.56
CA PHE A 300 6.76 6.31 6.62
C PHE A 300 6.49 5.70 7.99
N ASN A 301 5.28 5.92 8.51
CA ASN A 301 4.81 5.37 9.79
C ASN A 301 5.60 5.85 11.02
N PHE A 302 6.36 6.93 10.90
CA PHE A 302 7.03 7.59 12.01
C PHE A 302 6.15 8.73 12.54
N PRO A 303 5.61 8.65 13.76
CA PRO A 303 4.91 9.77 14.36
C PRO A 303 5.84 10.99 14.42
N ARG A 304 5.42 12.13 13.86
CA ARG A 304 6.30 13.28 13.64
C ARG A 304 7.00 13.80 14.90
N CYS A 305 6.32 13.75 16.06
CA CYS A 305 6.88 14.17 17.35
C CYS A 305 8.02 13.27 17.85
N THR A 306 8.11 12.03 17.36
CA THR A 306 9.15 11.06 17.72
C THR A 306 10.40 11.14 16.84
N VAL A 307 10.37 12.00 15.81
CA VAL A 307 11.49 12.22 14.89
C VAL A 307 12.23 13.51 15.30
N PRO A 308 13.57 13.53 15.31
CA PRO A 308 14.33 14.74 15.61
C PRO A 308 13.98 15.88 14.64
N ALA A 309 14.01 17.13 15.12
CA ALA A 309 13.49 18.28 14.39
C ALA A 309 14.05 18.43 12.98
N ALA A 310 15.35 18.13 12.77
CA ALA A 310 16.03 18.22 11.48
C ALA A 310 15.47 17.26 10.41
N TYR A 311 14.78 16.18 10.79
CA TYR A 311 14.30 15.14 9.87
C TYR A 311 12.77 15.12 9.74
N ARG A 312 12.05 16.01 10.43
CA ARG A 312 10.56 15.97 10.49
C ARG A 312 9.90 16.23 9.15
N GLU A 313 10.53 17.03 8.29
CA GLU A 313 10.05 17.32 6.93
C GLU A 313 10.04 16.10 6.01
N LEU A 314 10.81 15.06 6.35
CA LEU A 314 10.83 13.79 5.63
C LEU A 314 9.65 12.88 5.99
N VAL A 315 8.97 13.17 7.11
CA VAL A 315 7.82 12.38 7.57
C VAL A 315 6.62 12.59 6.66
N VAL A 316 6.01 11.48 6.25
CA VAL A 316 4.80 11.48 5.42
C VAL A 316 3.58 10.99 6.21
N PRO A 317 2.38 11.54 5.98
CA PRO A 317 1.14 11.01 6.54
C PRO A 317 0.73 9.71 5.83
N SER A 318 1.52 8.66 5.97
CA SER A 318 1.45 7.44 5.16
C SER A 318 0.43 6.39 5.62
N ILE A 319 0.00 6.45 6.88
CA ILE A 319 -0.94 5.48 7.42
C ILE A 319 -2.34 5.85 6.93
N SER A 320 -2.96 4.92 6.20
CA SER A 320 -4.34 5.09 5.73
C SER A 320 -5.24 5.51 6.88
N ASP A 321 -6.10 6.48 6.63
CA ASP A 321 -7.11 7.01 7.58
C ASP A 321 -7.85 5.93 8.38
N TRP A 322 -8.23 4.81 7.75
CA TRP A 322 -8.91 3.70 8.41
C TRP A 322 -8.00 2.91 9.38
N LYS A 323 -6.68 2.95 9.19
CA LYS A 323 -5.68 2.33 10.06
C LYS A 323 -5.12 3.28 11.11
N ARG A 324 -5.35 4.60 10.96
CA ARG A 324 -4.65 5.63 11.74
C ARG A 324 -5.39 5.98 13.02
N GLN A 325 -4.63 6.11 14.10
CA GLN A 325 -5.11 6.70 15.35
C GLN A 325 -4.11 7.71 15.91
N TYR A 326 -4.59 8.51 16.86
CA TYR A 326 -3.78 9.45 17.62
C TYR A 326 -4.04 9.24 19.11
N ALA A 327 -2.99 9.34 19.93
CA ALA A 327 -3.13 9.37 21.37
C ALA A 327 -3.88 10.64 21.82
N GLN A 328 -4.51 10.60 23.00
CA GLN A 328 -5.26 11.75 23.56
C GLN A 328 -4.39 13.01 23.67
N ALA A 329 -3.10 12.87 24.00
CA ALA A 329 -2.17 14.00 24.06
C ALA A 329 -2.11 14.79 22.73
N CYS A 330 -2.32 14.13 21.59
CA CYS A 330 -2.26 14.74 20.27
C CYS A 330 -3.43 15.67 19.94
N ASP A 331 -4.44 15.81 20.79
CA ASP A 331 -5.59 16.69 20.52
C ASP A 331 -5.21 18.18 20.47
N SER A 332 -4.13 18.55 21.16
CA SER A 332 -3.55 19.90 21.12
C SER A 332 -2.42 20.06 20.10
N CYS A 333 -2.07 19.01 19.34
CA CYS A 333 -0.94 19.01 18.41
C CYS A 333 -1.22 19.88 17.18
N THR A 334 -0.38 20.87 16.96
CA THR A 334 -0.50 21.81 15.82
C THR A 334 -0.05 21.16 14.51
N GLN A 335 0.83 20.15 14.58
CA GLN A 335 1.37 19.44 13.41
C GLN A 335 0.65 18.12 13.11
N LYS A 336 -0.56 17.90 13.66
CA LYS A 336 -1.33 16.66 13.53
C LYS A 336 -1.63 16.30 12.07
N ALA A 337 -1.90 17.28 11.22
CA ALA A 337 -2.23 17.08 9.80
C ALA A 337 -1.05 16.51 8.97
N GLU A 338 0.18 16.80 9.37
CA GLU A 338 1.42 16.35 8.71
C GLU A 338 1.97 15.04 9.31
N CYS A 339 1.27 14.48 10.29
CA CYS A 339 1.74 13.32 11.03
C CYS A 339 1.17 12.02 10.44
N SER A 340 1.98 10.95 10.44
CA SER A 340 1.48 9.60 10.17
C SER A 340 0.50 9.11 11.24
N GLY A 341 0.55 9.66 12.44
CA GLY A 341 -0.08 9.09 13.62
C GLY A 341 0.50 7.71 13.94
N PHE A 342 -0.30 6.88 14.57
CA PHE A 342 0.01 5.49 14.91
C PHE A 342 -0.95 4.54 14.22
N PHE A 343 -0.54 3.29 14.04
CA PHE A 343 -1.48 2.24 13.66
C PHE A 343 -2.47 1.98 14.80
N ALA A 344 -3.75 1.80 14.47
CA ALA A 344 -4.87 1.63 15.41
C ALA A 344 -4.73 0.44 16.38
N TRP A 345 -3.86 -0.50 16.03
CA TRP A 345 -3.61 -1.75 16.75
C TRP A 345 -2.19 -1.82 17.34
N HIS A 346 -1.47 -0.70 17.37
CA HIS A 346 -0.23 -0.62 18.15
C HIS A 346 -0.52 -0.78 19.65
N PRO A 347 0.40 -1.42 20.40
CA PRO A 347 0.28 -1.47 21.86
C PRO A 347 0.42 -0.07 22.45
N GLU A 348 -0.26 0.21 23.57
CA GLU A 348 -0.22 1.51 24.24
C GLU A 348 1.20 1.95 24.60
N THR A 349 2.09 0.99 24.92
CA THR A 349 3.50 1.26 25.21
C THR A 349 4.23 1.91 24.04
N ALA A 350 3.86 1.61 22.80
CA ALA A 350 4.43 2.26 21.60
C ALA A 350 3.89 3.69 21.39
N MET A 351 2.86 4.09 22.14
CA MET A 351 2.26 5.43 22.12
C MET A 351 2.52 6.20 23.43
N GLY A 352 3.32 5.65 24.34
CA GLY A 352 3.64 6.25 25.64
C GLY A 352 4.69 7.35 25.54
N GLY A 353 4.66 8.30 26.47
CA GLY A 353 5.73 9.31 26.63
C GLY A 353 5.83 10.36 25.53
N LEU A 354 4.81 10.48 24.66
CA LEU A 354 4.81 11.41 23.54
C LEU A 354 4.68 12.86 24.01
N ILE A 355 5.48 13.74 23.39
CA ILE A 355 5.36 15.19 23.53
C ILE A 355 4.88 15.73 22.16
N PRO A 356 3.58 16.05 22.01
CA PRO A 356 3.03 16.62 20.79
C PRO A 356 3.69 17.96 20.41
N LEU A 357 3.60 18.33 19.13
CA LEU A 357 4.27 19.49 18.55
C LEU A 357 3.36 20.71 18.35
#